data_AF-A0A803KQ08-F1
#
_entry.id   AF-A0A803KQ08-F1
#
_cell.length_a   1.000
_cell.length_b   1.000
_cell.length_c   1.000
_cell.angle_alpha   90.00
_cell.angle_beta   90.00
_cell.angle_gamma   90.00
#
_symmetry.space_group_name_H-M   'P 1'
#
loop_
_entity.id
_entity.type
_entity.pdbx_description
1 polymer ?
#
loop_
_entity_poly.entity_id
_entity_poly.type
_entity_poly.pdbx_seq_one_letter_code
_entity_poly.pdbx_strand_id
1 'polypeptide(L)'
;MAVPEVDKKLLEQLEEMGFSLARAIRSLHYSGNSSLEDAINWIVEHENDSDIDEIPLERIQAGKRIMEAKKTAEENARKRMIALREAEKEEESKAREKIRQKLEADKAERRSRLGISPVVTSSVQSASTACHVVQKKSAEVSKPVTSTKKAKKAELLCDCLRSLRRYHKDEDARVKKAFQILLIYIRNVVKNPDVEKYRKIRLSNPIFQVHAPDACV
;
A
#
# COMPACT_ATOMS: atom_id res chain seq x y z
N MET A 1 6.04 -24.73 7.69
CA MET A 1 6.06 -25.93 6.82
C MET A 1 4.60 -26.29 6.59
N ALA A 2 4.09 -26.16 5.37
CA ALA A 2 2.70 -26.51 5.08
C ALA A 2 2.68 -27.99 4.74
N VAL A 3 2.15 -28.78 5.68
CA VAL A 3 1.93 -30.22 5.52
C VAL A 3 0.85 -30.38 4.43
N PRO A 4 1.05 -31.25 3.41
CA PRO A 4 0.02 -31.54 2.44
C PRO A 4 -1.26 -32.02 3.15
N GLU A 5 -2.41 -31.70 2.56
CA GLU A 5 -3.72 -32.00 3.14
C GLU A 5 -4.02 -33.49 2.92
N VAL A 6 -3.54 -34.32 3.84
CA VAL A 6 -3.79 -35.77 3.89
C VAL A 6 -4.73 -36.11 5.04
N ASP A 7 -5.54 -37.14 4.81
CA ASP A 7 -6.53 -37.59 5.79
C ASP A 7 -5.86 -38.16 7.04
N LYS A 8 -6.08 -37.49 8.18
CA LYS A 8 -5.42 -37.79 9.45
C LYS A 8 -5.66 -39.22 9.93
N LYS A 9 -6.85 -39.78 9.66
CA LYS A 9 -7.22 -41.14 10.07
C LYS A 9 -6.43 -42.20 9.30
N LEU A 10 -6.31 -42.02 7.98
CA LEU A 10 -5.53 -42.94 7.14
C LEU A 10 -4.03 -42.80 7.43
N LEU A 11 -3.59 -41.58 7.71
CA LEU A 11 -2.21 -41.30 8.10
C LEU A 11 -1.83 -41.99 9.42
N GLU A 12 -2.68 -41.88 10.44
CA GLU A 12 -2.49 -42.53 11.74
C GLU A 12 -2.46 -44.06 11.61
N GLN A 13 -3.33 -44.64 10.78
CA GLN A 13 -3.32 -46.09 10.50
C GLN A 13 -2.02 -46.55 9.84
N LEU A 14 -1.49 -45.79 8.87
CA LEU A 14 -0.21 -46.10 8.23
C LEU A 14 0.97 -45.96 9.20
N GLU A 15 0.90 -44.98 10.11
CA GLU A 15 1.89 -44.81 11.18
C GLU A 15 1.85 -45.96 12.20
N GLU A 16 0.65 -46.41 12.59
CA GLU A 16 0.44 -47.59 13.44
C GLU A 16 0.97 -48.89 12.81
N MET A 17 0.90 -49.00 11.48
CA MET A 17 1.49 -50.11 10.71
C MET A 17 3.02 -50.05 10.64
N GLY A 18 3.64 -48.97 11.11
CA GLY A 18 5.09 -48.81 11.18
C GLY A 18 5.72 -48.13 9.96
N PHE A 19 4.92 -47.55 9.06
CA PHE A 19 5.46 -46.74 7.96
C PHE A 19 5.94 -45.37 8.46
N SER A 20 7.03 -44.86 7.89
CA SER A 20 7.52 -43.52 8.22
C SER A 20 6.47 -42.47 7.84
N LEU A 21 6.34 -41.41 8.65
CA LEU A 21 5.38 -40.34 8.41
C LEU A 21 5.57 -39.68 7.04
N ALA A 22 6.82 -39.57 6.56
CA ALA A 22 7.10 -39.06 5.22
C ALA A 22 6.54 -39.97 4.11
N ARG A 23 6.74 -41.29 4.24
CA ARG A 23 6.28 -42.30 3.29
C ARG A 23 4.75 -42.41 3.26
N ALA A 24 4.11 -42.37 4.43
CA ALA A 24 2.65 -42.37 4.56
C ALA A 24 2.00 -41.09 3.99
N ILE A 25 2.61 -39.92 4.22
CA ILE A 25 2.13 -38.65 3.64
C ILE A 25 2.25 -38.68 2.11
N ARG A 26 3.37 -39.20 1.60
CA ARG A 26 3.65 -39.26 0.16
C ARG A 26 2.68 -40.21 -0.54
N SER A 27 2.47 -41.40 0.01
CA SER A 27 1.56 -42.38 -0.57
C SER A 27 0.11 -41.91 -0.59
N LEU A 28 -0.38 -41.31 0.49
CA LEU A 28 -1.73 -40.74 0.53
C LEU A 28 -1.91 -39.59 -0.45
N HIS A 29 -0.88 -38.75 -0.64
CA HIS A 29 -0.91 -37.67 -1.62
C HIS A 29 -1.01 -38.18 -3.07
N TYR A 30 -0.29 -39.26 -3.43
CA TYR A 30 -0.32 -39.82 -4.80
C TYR A 30 -1.49 -40.79 -5.03
N SER A 31 -1.93 -41.51 -4.00
CA SER A 31 -3.16 -42.32 -3.99
C SER A 31 -4.44 -41.46 -4.03
N GLY A 32 -4.33 -40.16 -3.69
CA GLY A 32 -5.45 -39.22 -3.73
C GLY A 32 -6.39 -39.34 -2.52
N ASN A 33 -5.90 -39.84 -1.38
CA ASN A 33 -6.68 -40.12 -0.16
C ASN A 33 -7.87 -41.08 -0.39
N SER A 34 -7.79 -41.99 -1.37
CA SER A 34 -8.93 -42.81 -1.79
C SER A 34 -9.24 -43.97 -0.83
N SER A 35 -8.20 -44.67 -0.37
CA SER A 35 -8.30 -45.77 0.59
C SER A 35 -6.94 -46.06 1.25
N LEU A 36 -6.93 -46.83 2.34
CA LEU A 36 -5.69 -47.26 3.00
C LEU A 36 -4.91 -48.22 2.09
N GLU A 37 -5.61 -49.13 1.42
CA GLU A 37 -5.07 -50.15 0.56
C GLU A 37 -4.38 -49.55 -0.68
N ASP A 38 -4.97 -48.52 -1.29
CA ASP A 38 -4.36 -47.82 -2.42
C ASP A 38 -3.06 -47.11 -2.01
N ALA A 39 -3.03 -46.57 -0.79
CA ALA A 39 -1.83 -45.95 -0.24
C ALA A 39 -0.73 -46.99 0.04
N ILE A 40 -1.09 -48.16 0.57
CA ILE A 40 -0.15 -49.28 0.78
C ILE A 40 0.36 -49.81 -0.55
N ASN A 41 -0.51 -50.01 -1.54
CA ASN A 41 -0.12 -50.47 -2.87
C ASN A 41 0.89 -49.52 -3.51
N TRP A 42 0.67 -48.21 -3.39
CA TRP A 42 1.63 -47.20 -3.87
C TRP A 42 2.98 -47.29 -3.15
N ILE A 43 2.99 -47.53 -1.83
CA ILE A 43 4.24 -47.72 -1.06
C ILE A 43 5.03 -48.92 -1.57
N VAL A 44 4.34 -50.05 -1.81
CA VAL A 44 4.98 -51.28 -2.29
C VAL A 44 5.54 -51.10 -3.70
N GLU A 45 4.81 -50.43 -4.58
CA GLU A 45 5.26 -50.14 -5.95
C GLU A 45 6.53 -49.28 -5.99
N HIS A 46 6.77 -48.45 -4.96
CA HIS A 46 7.88 -47.50 -4.91
C HIS A 46 8.88 -47.83 -3.79
N GLU A 47 8.81 -48.99 -3.15
CA GLU A 47 9.57 -49.30 -1.92
C GLU A 47 11.10 -49.29 -2.10
N ASN A 48 11.56 -49.49 -3.34
CA ASN A 48 12.97 -49.53 -3.71
C ASN A 48 13.54 -48.15 -4.09
N ASP A 49 12.70 -47.13 -4.15
CA ASP A 49 13.12 -45.78 -4.49
C ASP A 49 13.82 -45.13 -3.29
N SER A 50 15.08 -44.73 -3.48
CA SER A 50 15.91 -44.14 -2.43
C SER A 50 15.37 -42.81 -1.87
N ASP A 51 14.47 -42.15 -2.60
CA ASP A 51 13.83 -40.88 -2.24
C ASP A 51 12.44 -41.04 -1.62
N ILE A 52 11.96 -42.28 -1.41
CA ILE A 52 10.58 -42.53 -0.92
C ILE A 52 10.32 -41.90 0.47
N ASP A 53 11.35 -41.78 1.31
CA ASP A 53 11.29 -41.15 2.63
C ASP A 53 11.51 -39.62 2.59
N GLU A 54 11.79 -39.06 1.41
CA GLU A 54 11.83 -37.62 1.24
C GLU A 54 10.40 -37.07 1.04
N ILE A 55 10.01 -36.18 1.96
CA ILE A 55 8.77 -35.42 1.86
C ILE A 55 8.80 -34.64 0.52
N PRO A 56 7.72 -34.62 -0.28
CA PRO A 56 7.64 -33.83 -1.53
C PRO A 56 7.79 -32.32 -1.31
N LEU A 57 9.03 -31.87 -1.05
CA LEU A 57 9.42 -30.50 -0.82
C LEU A 57 9.39 -29.69 -2.13
N GLU A 58 9.37 -30.35 -3.28
CA GLU A 58 9.47 -29.73 -4.60
C GLU A 58 8.28 -28.82 -4.92
N ARG A 59 7.04 -29.25 -4.62
CA ARG A 59 5.84 -28.42 -4.80
C ARG A 59 5.85 -27.19 -3.89
N ILE A 60 6.37 -27.36 -2.67
CA ILE A 60 6.46 -26.29 -1.67
C ILE A 60 7.53 -25.27 -2.07
N GLN A 61 8.69 -25.74 -2.55
CA GLN A 61 9.75 -24.89 -3.07
C GLN A 61 9.32 -24.18 -4.36
N ALA A 62 8.62 -24.87 -5.27
CA ALA A 62 8.05 -24.27 -6.48
C ALA A 62 7.04 -23.16 -6.15
N GLY A 63 6.13 -23.41 -5.21
CA GLY A 63 5.19 -22.39 -4.73
C GLY A 63 5.89 -21.18 -4.11
N LYS A 64 6.94 -21.41 -3.32
CA LYS A 64 7.75 -20.33 -2.71
C LYS A 64 8.48 -19.49 -3.78
N ARG A 65 9.12 -20.13 -4.76
CA ARG A 65 9.79 -19.45 -5.88
C ARG A 65 8.82 -18.63 -6.73
N ILE A 66 7.61 -19.14 -6.99
CA ILE A 66 6.55 -18.41 -7.71
C ILE A 66 6.11 -17.17 -6.94
N MET A 67 5.90 -17.30 -5.63
CA MET A 67 5.49 -16.18 -4.77
C MET A 67 6.59 -15.11 -4.64
N GLU A 68 7.85 -15.53 -4.51
CA GLU A 68 9.01 -14.65 -4.48
C GLU A 68 9.21 -13.93 -5.82
N ALA A 69 9.11 -14.64 -6.95
CA ALA A 69 9.18 -14.05 -8.29
C ALA A 69 8.07 -13.00 -8.51
N LYS A 70 6.83 -13.29 -8.07
CA LYS A 70 5.71 -12.35 -8.14
C LYS A 70 5.96 -11.09 -7.31
N LYS A 71 6.48 -11.25 -6.09
CA LYS A 71 6.82 -10.13 -5.21
C LYS A 71 7.93 -9.24 -5.80
N THR A 72 8.99 -9.86 -6.34
CA THR A 72 10.09 -9.13 -6.98
C THR A 72 9.63 -8.40 -8.24
N ALA A 73 8.75 -9.02 -9.05
CA ALA A 73 8.17 -8.37 -10.22
C ALA A 73 7.31 -7.14 -9.85
N GLU A 74 6.49 -7.25 -8.80
CA GLU A 74 5.68 -6.14 -8.30
C GLU A 74 6.54 -4.99 -7.74
N GLU A 75 7.59 -5.31 -6.99
CA GLU A 75 8.51 -4.31 -6.46
C GLU A 75 9.27 -3.58 -7.58
N ASN A 76 9.73 -4.31 -8.60
CA ASN A 76 10.38 -3.74 -9.76
C ASN A 76 9.43 -2.84 -10.57
N ALA A 77 8.15 -3.20 -10.69
CA ALA A 77 7.14 -2.36 -11.32
C ALA A 77 6.91 -1.05 -10.53
N ARG A 78 6.84 -1.13 -9.19
CA ARG A 78 6.72 0.06 -8.32
C ARG A 78 7.93 0.97 -8.45
N LYS A 79 9.15 0.42 -8.45
CA LYS A 79 10.40 1.18 -8.65
C LYS A 79 10.41 1.92 -9.99
N ARG A 80 9.99 1.26 -11.08
CA ARG A 80 9.88 1.90 -12.41
C ARG A 80 8.89 3.06 -12.43
N MET A 81 7.74 2.92 -11.76
CA MET A 81 6.73 3.98 -11.69
C MET A 81 7.24 5.21 -10.93
N ILE A 82 7.97 5.01 -9.83
CA ILE A 82 8.54 6.11 -9.04
C ILE A 82 9.63 6.83 -9.84
N ALA A 83 10.54 6.08 -10.47
CA ALA A 83 11.61 6.64 -11.28
C ALA A 83 11.07 7.49 -12.44
N LEU A 84 9.98 7.06 -13.09
CA LEU A 84 9.33 7.86 -14.14
C LEU A 84 8.79 9.20 -13.61
N ARG A 85 8.15 9.20 -12.44
CA ARG A 85 7.65 10.45 -11.82
C ARG A 85 8.77 11.38 -11.39
N GLU A 86 9.86 10.83 -10.88
CA GLU A 86 11.03 11.61 -10.47
C GLU A 86 11.74 12.21 -11.68
N ALA A 87 11.92 11.45 -12.76
CA ALA A 87 12.48 11.94 -14.01
C ALA A 87 11.65 13.07 -14.63
N GLU A 88 10.32 12.92 -14.69
CA GLU A 88 9.42 13.98 -15.19
C GLU A 88 9.55 15.27 -14.36
N LYS A 89 9.56 15.13 -13.03
CA LYS A 89 9.71 16.26 -12.11
C LYS A 89 11.08 16.94 -12.23
N GLU A 90 12.13 16.17 -12.47
CA GLU A 90 13.49 16.67 -12.66
C GLU A 90 13.66 17.37 -14.01
N GLU A 91 13.03 16.88 -15.09
CA GLU A 91 13.01 17.59 -16.36
C GLU A 91 12.22 18.91 -16.27
N GLU A 92 11.10 18.92 -15.55
CA GLU A 92 10.33 20.14 -15.31
C GLU A 92 11.13 21.16 -14.49
N SER A 93 11.85 20.74 -13.45
CA SER A 93 12.68 21.64 -12.64
C SER A 93 13.85 22.22 -13.45
N LYS A 94 14.53 21.39 -14.25
CA LYS A 94 15.59 21.82 -15.18
C LYS A 94 15.07 22.82 -16.21
N ALA A 95 13.87 22.60 -16.77
CA ALA A 95 13.27 23.54 -17.71
C ALA A 95 12.95 24.89 -17.04
N ARG A 96 12.38 24.85 -15.83
CA ARG A 96 12.10 26.06 -15.03
C ARG A 96 13.35 26.83 -14.67
N GLU A 97 14.43 26.13 -14.32
CA GLU A 97 15.71 26.75 -13.98
C GLU A 97 16.36 27.44 -15.20
N LYS A 98 16.32 26.80 -16.38
CA LYS A 98 16.77 27.41 -17.64
C LYS A 98 16.03 28.73 -17.94
N ILE A 99 14.73 28.79 -17.68
CA ILE A 99 13.94 30.02 -17.85
C ILE A 99 14.38 31.08 -16.85
N ARG A 100 14.59 30.71 -15.59
CA ARG A 100 15.08 31.62 -14.55
C ARG A 100 16.45 32.21 -14.90
N GLN A 101 17.38 31.38 -15.34
CA GLN A 101 18.72 31.83 -15.76
C GLN A 101 18.65 32.80 -16.94
N LYS A 102 17.78 32.54 -17.94
CA LYS A 102 17.55 33.48 -19.04
C LYS A 102 16.99 34.82 -18.58
N LEU A 103 16.03 34.81 -17.65
CA LEU A 103 15.48 36.04 -17.08
C LEU A 103 16.51 36.83 -16.28
N GLU A 104 17.37 36.14 -15.53
CA GLU A 104 18.44 36.75 -14.74
C GLU A 104 19.53 37.35 -15.63
N ALA A 105 19.94 36.65 -16.69
CA ALA A 105 20.89 37.15 -17.67
C ALA A 105 20.35 38.39 -18.41
N ASP A 106 19.10 38.34 -18.90
CA ASP A 106 18.43 39.48 -19.54
C ASP A 106 18.24 40.67 -18.58
N LYS A 107 17.96 40.39 -17.30
CA LYS A 107 17.92 41.42 -16.24
C LYS A 107 19.29 42.04 -15.98
N ALA A 108 20.35 41.23 -15.94
CA ALA A 108 21.73 41.68 -15.75
C ALA A 108 22.24 42.49 -16.95
N GLU A 109 21.91 42.07 -18.17
CA GLU A 109 22.24 42.77 -19.41
C GLU A 109 21.58 44.15 -19.45
N ARG A 110 20.28 44.26 -19.14
CA ARG A 110 19.62 45.57 -19.01
C ARG A 110 20.26 46.44 -17.93
N ARG A 111 20.61 45.86 -16.77
CA ARG A 111 21.31 46.59 -15.71
C ARG A 111 22.68 47.12 -16.15
N SER A 112 23.43 46.32 -16.91
CA SER A 112 24.72 46.71 -17.47
C SER A 112 24.57 47.81 -18.53
N ARG A 113 23.62 47.66 -19.47
CA ARG A 113 23.31 48.69 -20.49
C ARG A 113 22.81 50.01 -19.89
N LEU A 114 22.07 49.96 -18.78
CA LEU A 114 21.55 51.14 -18.09
C LEU A 114 22.54 51.74 -17.08
N GLY A 115 23.74 51.17 -16.92
CA GLY A 115 24.82 51.76 -16.12
C GLY A 115 24.54 51.90 -14.61
N ILE A 116 23.66 51.07 -14.04
CA ILE A 116 23.33 51.15 -12.60
C ILE A 116 24.30 50.28 -11.80
N SER A 117 25.29 50.93 -11.18
CA SER A 117 26.21 50.37 -10.17
C SER A 117 25.47 49.86 -8.92
N PRO A 118 25.95 48.81 -8.20
CA PRO A 118 25.24 48.28 -7.05
C PRO A 118 25.38 49.24 -5.86
N VAL A 119 24.44 50.17 -5.73
CA VAL A 119 24.30 50.96 -4.51
C VAL A 119 23.68 50.07 -3.44
N VAL A 120 24.50 49.76 -2.43
CA VAL A 120 24.05 49.27 -1.13
C VAL A 120 23.39 50.44 -0.41
N THR A 121 22.07 50.57 -0.43
CA THR A 121 21.38 51.47 0.51
C THR A 121 19.99 50.96 0.91
N SER A 122 19.89 50.73 2.21
CA SER A 122 18.70 50.77 3.04
C SER A 122 17.89 52.05 2.87
N SER A 123 16.55 51.91 2.98
CA SER A 123 15.58 52.92 3.44
C SER A 123 15.34 54.14 2.54
N VAL A 124 14.10 54.30 2.07
CA VAL A 124 13.11 55.34 2.49
C VAL A 124 11.99 55.42 1.42
N GLN A 125 10.81 55.75 1.92
CA GLN A 125 9.47 55.69 1.33
C GLN A 125 9.10 56.90 0.44
N SER A 126 8.03 56.71 -0.36
CA SER A 126 6.99 57.69 -0.79
C SER A 126 7.40 58.79 -1.82
N ALA A 127 6.58 59.27 -2.78
CA ALA A 127 5.12 59.28 -3.01
C ALA A 127 4.82 59.48 -4.52
N SER A 128 3.82 58.78 -5.10
CA SER A 128 2.48 59.26 -5.53
C SER A 128 2.38 60.04 -6.87
N THR A 129 1.54 59.52 -7.78
CA THR A 129 0.52 60.27 -8.54
C THR A 129 -0.54 59.28 -9.01
N ALA A 130 -1.80 59.58 -8.69
CA ALA A 130 -2.98 58.74 -8.89
C ALA A 130 -3.50 58.78 -10.34
N CYS A 131 -4.15 57.70 -10.76
CA CYS A 131 -5.10 57.68 -11.87
C CYS A 131 -6.26 56.72 -11.53
N HIS A 132 -7.44 57.14 -11.95
CA HIS A 132 -8.77 56.79 -11.47
C HIS A 132 -9.31 55.44 -11.99
N VAL A 133 -10.23 54.87 -11.20
CA VAL A 133 -11.01 53.64 -11.38
C VAL A 133 -11.94 53.68 -12.60
N VAL A 134 -11.91 52.65 -13.47
CA VAL A 134 -13.08 52.05 -14.17
C VAL A 134 -12.82 50.55 -14.42
N GLN A 135 -13.90 49.77 -14.31
CA GLN A 135 -14.00 48.33 -14.08
C GLN A 135 -13.74 47.43 -15.32
N LYS A 136 -13.25 46.20 -15.03
CA LYS A 136 -13.79 44.90 -15.50
C LYS A 136 -13.53 44.45 -16.96
N LYS A 137 -12.54 43.54 -17.12
CA LYS A 137 -12.72 42.15 -17.61
C LYS A 137 -11.34 41.47 -17.74
N SER A 138 -10.98 40.67 -16.75
CA SER A 138 -9.94 39.65 -16.86
C SER A 138 -10.51 38.45 -17.60
N ALA A 139 -10.02 38.17 -18.80
CA ALA A 139 -10.18 36.89 -19.47
C ALA A 139 -9.23 35.89 -18.79
N GLU A 140 -9.75 35.22 -17.77
CA GLU A 140 -9.13 34.09 -17.10
C GLU A 140 -9.29 32.86 -17.98
N VAL A 141 -8.17 32.36 -18.52
CA VAL A 141 -8.12 31.06 -19.20
C VAL A 141 -8.32 29.98 -18.14
N SER A 142 -9.48 29.36 -18.22
CA SER A 142 -10.00 28.31 -17.36
C SER A 142 -9.16 27.03 -17.41
N LYS A 143 -8.63 26.62 -16.25
CA LYS A 143 -8.40 25.20 -15.92
C LYS A 143 -9.44 24.79 -14.87
N PRO A 144 -10.15 23.66 -15.04
CA PRO A 144 -11.32 23.35 -14.24
C PRO A 144 -10.96 23.03 -12.80
N VAL A 145 -11.40 23.90 -11.90
CA VAL A 145 -11.40 23.75 -10.44
C VAL A 145 -12.56 22.85 -10.04
N THR A 146 -12.28 21.58 -9.75
CA THR A 146 -13.25 20.69 -9.07
C THR A 146 -12.65 19.85 -7.92
N SER A 147 -11.43 20.16 -7.46
CA SER A 147 -10.75 19.34 -6.41
C SER A 147 -10.37 20.07 -5.12
N THR A 148 -10.92 21.25 -4.82
CA THR A 148 -10.52 22.00 -3.60
C THR A 148 -11.21 21.49 -2.32
N LYS A 149 -12.41 20.89 -2.42
CA LYS A 149 -13.13 20.36 -1.24
C LYS A 149 -12.62 18.99 -0.78
N LYS A 150 -12.20 18.13 -1.72
CA LYS A 150 -11.62 16.81 -1.41
C LYS A 150 -10.24 16.95 -0.76
N ALA A 151 -9.43 17.89 -1.24
CA ALA A 151 -8.11 18.20 -0.66
C ALA A 151 -8.23 18.65 0.81
N LYS A 152 -9.18 19.55 1.12
CA LYS A 152 -9.43 20.00 2.50
C LYS A 152 -9.88 18.88 3.45
N LYS A 153 -10.74 17.96 2.98
CA LYS A 153 -11.15 16.79 3.78
C LYS A 153 -9.99 15.82 4.04
N ALA A 154 -9.10 15.65 3.06
CA ALA A 154 -7.90 14.83 3.21
C ALA A 154 -6.92 15.43 4.23
N GLU A 155 -6.74 16.75 4.23
CA GLU A 155 -5.91 17.46 5.23
C GLU A 155 -6.48 17.33 6.64
N LEU A 156 -7.79 17.54 6.82
CA LEU A 156 -8.47 17.35 8.11
C LEU A 156 -8.32 15.93 8.64
N LEU A 157 -8.40 14.93 7.76
CA LEU A 157 -8.21 13.53 8.12
C LEU A 157 -6.77 13.26 8.54
N CYS A 158 -5.78 13.80 7.82
CA CYS A 158 -4.37 13.69 8.19
C CYS A 158 -4.06 14.35 9.54
N ASP A 159 -4.65 15.51 9.84
CA ASP A 159 -4.48 16.19 11.11
C ASP A 159 -5.15 15.44 12.26
N CYS A 160 -6.35 14.89 12.02
CA CYS A 160 -7.03 14.00 12.96
C CYS A 160 -6.18 12.76 13.29
N LEU A 161 -5.64 12.09 12.27
CA LEU A 161 -4.76 10.92 12.46
C LEU A 161 -3.47 11.27 13.20
N ARG A 162 -2.88 12.45 12.93
CA ARG A 162 -1.67 12.91 13.61
C ARG A 162 -1.95 13.23 15.08
N SER A 163 -3.11 13.78 15.39
CA SER A 163 -3.58 13.98 16.76
C SER A 163 -3.83 12.65 17.47
N LEU A 164 -4.59 11.71 16.89
CA LEU A 164 -4.83 10.39 17.49
C LEU A 164 -3.53 9.64 17.83
N ARG A 165 -2.54 9.67 16.93
CA ARG A 165 -1.22 9.08 17.19
C ARG A 165 -0.46 9.77 18.33
N ARG A 166 -0.68 11.06 18.56
CA ARG A 166 -0.08 11.81 19.68
C ARG A 166 -0.75 11.49 21.02
N TYR A 167 -2.05 11.20 21.03
CA TYR A 167 -2.82 10.87 22.24
C TYR A 167 -2.66 9.40 22.68
N HIS A 168 -2.35 8.48 21.76
CA HIS A 168 -2.23 7.04 22.05
C HIS A 168 -0.83 6.48 21.73
N LYS A 169 0.23 7.15 22.20
CA LYS A 169 1.63 6.79 21.86
C LYS A 169 2.03 5.37 22.26
N ASP A 170 1.49 4.86 23.37
CA ASP A 170 1.84 3.55 23.92
C ASP A 170 0.83 2.45 23.54
N GLU A 171 -0.28 2.83 22.93
CA GLU A 171 -1.40 1.95 22.54
C GLU A 171 -1.46 1.72 21.02
N ASP A 172 -0.31 1.85 20.33
CA ASP A 172 -0.17 1.74 18.88
C ASP A 172 -0.80 0.46 18.31
N ALA A 173 -0.69 -0.67 19.03
CA ALA A 173 -1.27 -1.95 18.65
C ALA A 173 -2.81 -1.93 18.74
N ARG A 174 -3.37 -1.30 19.77
CA ARG A 174 -4.82 -1.14 19.97
C ARG A 174 -5.40 -0.22 18.89
N VAL A 175 -4.74 0.91 18.64
CA VAL A 175 -5.09 1.87 17.59
C VAL A 175 -5.08 1.21 16.21
N LYS A 176 -4.02 0.46 15.87
CA LYS A 176 -3.95 -0.30 14.61
C LYS A 176 -5.10 -1.30 14.46
N LYS A 177 -5.43 -2.05 15.52
CA LYS A 177 -6.56 -2.99 15.51
C LYS A 177 -7.92 -2.28 15.33
N ALA A 178 -8.14 -1.14 16.00
CA ALA A 178 -9.35 -0.34 15.84
C ALA A 178 -9.54 0.15 14.40
N PHE A 179 -8.48 0.69 13.78
CA PHE A 179 -8.52 1.11 12.38
C PHE A 179 -8.71 -0.07 11.43
N GLN A 180 -8.11 -1.22 11.70
CA GLN A 180 -8.32 -2.43 10.92
C GLN A 180 -9.80 -2.86 10.92
N ILE A 181 -10.47 -2.77 12.06
CA ILE A 181 -11.91 -3.08 12.19
C ILE A 181 -12.76 -2.04 11.45
N LEU A 182 -12.42 -0.76 11.56
CA LEU A 182 -13.10 0.30 10.82
C LEU A 182 -12.97 0.11 9.29
N LEU A 183 -11.79 -0.30 8.82
CA LEU A 183 -11.56 -0.63 7.41
C LEU A 183 -12.42 -1.82 6.95
N ILE A 184 -12.67 -2.80 7.81
CA ILE A 184 -13.58 -3.91 7.49
C ILE A 184 -15.01 -3.39 7.30
N TYR A 185 -15.48 -2.50 8.18
CA TYR A 185 -16.81 -1.90 8.03
C TYR A 185 -16.93 -1.07 6.75
N ILE A 186 -15.95 -0.21 6.46
CA ILE A 186 -15.91 0.59 5.22
C ILE A 186 -15.87 -0.33 4.00
N ARG A 187 -15.06 -1.39 4.03
CA ARG A 187 -14.97 -2.38 2.95
C ARG A 187 -16.33 -3.05 2.71
N ASN A 188 -17.09 -3.35 3.76
CA ASN A 188 -18.42 -3.95 3.63
C ASN A 188 -19.42 -2.98 2.98
N VAL A 189 -19.35 -1.68 3.33
CA VAL A 189 -20.17 -0.62 2.70
C VAL A 189 -19.83 -0.47 1.21
N VAL A 190 -18.54 -0.44 0.86
CA VAL A 190 -18.10 -0.29 -0.53
C VAL A 190 -18.45 -1.52 -1.36
N LYS A 191 -18.36 -2.72 -0.80
CA LYS A 191 -18.71 -3.97 -1.49
C LYS A 191 -20.21 -4.16 -1.67
N ASN A 192 -21.02 -3.71 -0.71
CA ASN A 192 -22.46 -3.91 -0.68
C ASN A 192 -23.17 -2.60 -0.33
N PRO A 193 -23.22 -1.61 -1.25
CA PRO A 193 -23.72 -0.26 -0.96
C PRO A 193 -25.25 -0.20 -0.72
N ASP A 194 -25.99 -1.15 -1.30
CA ASP A 194 -27.45 -1.20 -1.24
C ASP A 194 -27.98 -1.84 0.04
N VAL A 195 -27.14 -2.56 0.78
CA VAL A 195 -27.55 -3.27 1.98
C VAL A 195 -27.45 -2.34 3.20
N GLU A 196 -28.60 -1.87 3.69
CA GLU A 196 -28.75 -0.93 4.81
C GLU A 196 -27.98 -1.37 6.08
N LYS A 197 -27.87 -2.69 6.30
CA LYS A 197 -27.21 -3.27 7.48
C LYS A 197 -25.73 -2.87 7.62
N TYR A 198 -25.06 -2.52 6.52
CA TYR A 198 -23.66 -2.10 6.54
C TYR A 198 -23.49 -0.59 6.68
N ARG A 199 -24.55 0.21 6.47
CA ARG A 199 -24.49 1.68 6.60
C ARG A 199 -24.43 2.16 8.05
N LYS A 200 -24.83 1.32 9.01
CA LYS A 200 -24.85 1.63 10.45
C LYS A 200 -23.93 0.66 11.20
N ILE A 201 -23.01 1.21 11.99
CA ILE A 201 -22.17 0.41 12.88
C ILE A 201 -22.88 0.32 14.23
N ARG A 202 -23.15 -0.91 14.70
CA ARG A 202 -23.70 -1.15 16.03
C ARG A 202 -22.58 -1.12 17.05
N LEU A 203 -22.57 -0.10 17.91
CA LEU A 203 -21.56 0.06 18.96
C LEU A 203 -21.61 -1.07 20.00
N SER A 204 -22.77 -1.70 20.17
CA SER A 204 -22.98 -2.87 21.04
C SER A 204 -22.31 -4.16 20.55
N ASN A 205 -21.60 -4.14 19.40
CA ASN A 205 -20.91 -5.31 18.91
C ASN A 205 -19.70 -5.59 19.82
N PRO A 206 -19.56 -6.79 20.41
CA PRO A 206 -18.45 -7.11 21.32
C PRO A 206 -17.08 -6.90 20.68
N ILE A 207 -16.94 -7.15 19.38
CA ILE A 207 -15.68 -6.92 18.64
C ILE A 207 -15.36 -5.42 18.59
N PHE A 208 -16.38 -4.57 18.46
CA PHE A 208 -16.20 -3.12 18.49
C PHE A 208 -15.81 -2.65 19.90
N GLN A 209 -16.51 -3.13 20.93
CA GLN A 209 -16.28 -2.77 22.33
C GLN A 209 -14.88 -3.14 22.82
N VAL A 210 -14.35 -4.31 22.45
CA VAL A 210 -13.03 -4.79 22.90
C VAL A 210 -11.89 -3.98 22.30
N HIS A 211 -12.09 -3.41 21.11
CA HIS A 211 -11.02 -2.75 20.35
C HIS A 211 -11.16 -1.23 20.27
N ALA A 212 -12.34 -0.69 20.58
CA ALA A 212 -12.61 0.74 20.68
C ALA A 212 -13.62 1.04 21.82
N PRO A 213 -13.30 0.71 23.09
CA PRO A 213 -14.21 0.89 24.22
C PRO A 213 -14.52 2.37 24.52
N ASP A 214 -13.56 3.26 24.24
CA ASP A 214 -13.66 4.69 24.51
C ASP A 214 -14.24 5.49 23.32
N ALA A 215 -14.71 4.81 22.27
CA ALA A 215 -15.45 5.43 21.18
C ALA A 215 -16.89 5.74 21.60
N CYS A 216 -17.05 6.44 22.72
CA CYS A 216 -18.29 7.09 23.10
C CYS A 216 -18.31 8.50 22.47
N VAL A 217 -19.48 8.88 21.99
CA VAL A 217 -19.83 10.09 21.22
C VAL A 217 -19.23 11.37 21.79
#